data_AF-A0A3S3K6P1-F1
#
_entry.id   AF-A0A3S3K6P1-F1
#
_cell.length_a   1.000
_cell.length_b   1.000
_cell.length_c   1.000
_cell.angle_alpha   90.00
_cell.angle_beta   90.00
_cell.angle_gamma   90.00
#
_symmetry.space_group_name_H-M   'P 1'
#
loop_
_entity.id
_entity.type
_entity.pdbx_description
1 polymer ?
#
loop_
_entity_poly.entity_id
_entity_poly.type
_entity_poly.pdbx_seq_one_letter_code
_entity_poly.pdbx_strand_id
1 'polypeptide(L)' 'PGITETEIHASGGQPDRVARMQDLLPMKRAGTADEVASAVLYLLSDAASYITGAILNVSGGR' A
#
# COMPACT_ATOMS: atom_id res chain seq x y z
N PRO A 1 4.41 2.64 -1.10
CA PRO A 1 3.42 1.65 -0.61
C PRO A 1 4.07 0.25 -0.57
N GLY A 2 3.55 -0.65 0.27
CA GLY A 2 3.98 -2.05 0.35
C GLY A 2 3.30 -2.95 -0.68
N ILE A 3 3.23 -4.26 -0.39
CA ILE A 3 2.56 -5.24 -1.25
C ILE A 3 1.08 -4.89 -1.34
N THR A 4 0.64 -4.60 -2.57
CA THR A 4 -0.71 -4.11 -2.88
C THR A 4 -1.29 -4.93 -4.03
N GLU A 5 -2.59 -5.21 -3.97
CA GLU A 5 -3.34 -5.93 -5.00
C GLU A 5 -3.54 -5.05 -6.24
N THR A 6 -2.61 -5.18 -7.18
CA THR A 6 -2.69 -4.54 -8.50
C THR A 6 -2.11 -5.47 -9.57
N GLU A 7 -2.40 -5.18 -10.84
CA GLU A 7 -1.89 -5.96 -11.98
C GLU A 7 -0.38 -5.81 -12.21
N ILE A 8 0.30 -4.90 -11.48
CA ILE A 8 1.71 -4.54 -11.75
C ILE A 8 2.67 -5.73 -11.64
N HIS A 9 2.37 -6.70 -10.78
CA HIS A 9 3.19 -7.90 -10.63
C HIS A 9 2.95 -8.89 -11.76
N ALA A 10 1.68 -9.03 -12.18
CA ALA A 10 1.31 -9.87 -13.31
C ALA A 10 1.90 -9.33 -14.62
N SER A 11 1.83 -8.01 -14.84
CA SER A 11 2.44 -7.36 -16.01
C SER A 11 3.96 -7.50 -16.05
N GLY A 12 4.60 -7.70 -14.90
CA GLY A 12 6.02 -8.03 -14.75
C GLY A 12 6.35 -9.53 -14.81
N GLY A 13 5.40 -10.39 -15.19
CA GLY A 13 5.61 -11.85 -15.31
C GLY A 13 5.53 -12.62 -13.99
N GLN A 14 5.00 -12.02 -12.93
CA GLN A 14 4.87 -12.64 -11.60
C GLN A 14 3.44 -12.52 -11.05
N PRO A 15 2.44 -13.15 -11.69
CA PRO A 15 1.03 -13.02 -11.31
C PRO A 15 0.75 -13.44 -9.85
N ASP A 16 1.45 -14.45 -9.35
CA ASP A 16 1.22 -14.99 -8.00
C ASP A 16 2.07 -14.30 -6.91
N ARG A 17 2.81 -13.24 -7.27
CA ARG A 17 3.74 -12.61 -6.33
C ARG A 17 3.04 -12.05 -5.10
N VAL A 18 1.87 -11.46 -5.29
CA VAL A 18 1.09 -10.89 -4.18
C VAL A 18 0.78 -11.99 -3.18
N ALA A 19 0.10 -13.07 -3.62
CA ALA A 19 -0.26 -14.22 -2.78
C ALA A 19 0.95 -14.80 -2.03
N ARG A 20 2.07 -15.04 -2.73
CA ARG A 20 3.31 -15.55 -2.12
C ARG A 20 3.90 -14.67 -1.02
N MET A 21 3.63 -13.37 -1.04
CA MET A 21 4.20 -12.41 -0.11
C MET A 21 3.27 -12.04 1.04
N GLN A 22 1.99 -12.44 1.01
CA GLN A 22 1.00 -12.07 2.03
C GLN A 22 1.43 -12.51 3.44
N ASP A 23 2.00 -13.72 3.57
CA ASP A 23 2.44 -14.26 4.86
C ASP A 23 3.63 -13.53 5.49
N LEU A 24 4.42 -12.83 4.67
CA LEU A 24 5.56 -12.02 5.14
C LEU A 24 5.10 -10.68 5.74
N LEU A 25 3.85 -10.28 5.50
CA LEU A 25 3.28 -9.06 6.05
C LEU A 25 2.73 -9.35 7.45
N PRO A 26 2.96 -8.48 8.45
CA PRO A 26 2.33 -8.64 9.76
C PRO A 26 0.80 -8.72 9.69
N MET A 27 0.17 -7.99 8.77
CA MET A 27 -1.29 -8.04 8.54
C MET A 27 -1.79 -9.30 7.81
N LYS A 28 -0.89 -10.18 7.33
CA LYS A 28 -1.23 -11.45 6.65
C LYS A 28 -2.10 -11.32 5.40
N ARG A 29 -2.13 -10.13 4.80
CA ARG A 29 -2.81 -9.85 3.54
C ARG A 29 -2.14 -8.70 2.82
N ALA A 30 -2.31 -8.66 1.51
CA ALA A 30 -1.96 -7.49 0.73
C ALA A 30 -2.94 -6.34 1.03
N GLY A 31 -2.45 -5.11 0.86
CA GLY A 31 -3.34 -3.94 0.84
C GLY A 31 -4.07 -3.85 -0.49
N THR A 32 -5.18 -3.12 -0.54
CA THR A 32 -5.86 -2.78 -1.79
C THR A 32 -5.38 -1.44 -2.34
N ALA A 33 -5.63 -1.18 -3.62
CA ALA A 33 -5.38 0.15 -4.21
C ALA A 33 -6.17 1.26 -3.49
N ASP A 34 -7.40 0.96 -3.05
CA ASP A 34 -8.26 1.92 -2.34
C ASP A 34 -7.73 2.28 -0.95
N GLU A 35 -7.07 1.34 -0.25
CA GLU A 35 -6.41 1.63 1.02
C GLU A 35 -5.24 2.61 0.82
N VAL A 36 -4.49 2.47 -0.27
CA VAL A 36 -3.44 3.43 -0.64
C VAL A 36 -4.04 4.77 -1.04
N ALA A 37 -5.12 4.77 -1.82
CA ALA A 37 -5.82 5.99 -2.23
C ALA A 37 -6.38 6.76 -1.01
N SER A 38 -6.92 6.05 -0.02
CA SER A 38 -7.43 6.65 1.22
C SER A 38 -6.33 7.39 1.99
N ALA A 39 -5.11 6.82 2.05
CA ALA A 39 -3.97 7.49 2.67
C ALA A 39 -3.53 8.76 1.90
N VAL A 40 -3.59 8.72 0.57
CA VAL A 40 -3.35 9.90 -0.27
C VAL A 40 -4.42 10.97 -0.01
N LEU A 41 -5.69 10.59 0.03
CA LEU A 41 -6.80 11.50 0.32
C LEU A 41 -6.67 12.14 1.71
N TYR A 42 -6.20 11.39 2.71
CA TYR A 42 -5.87 11.95 4.02
C TYR A 42 -4.82 13.07 3.92
N LEU A 43 -3.72 12.83 3.19
CA LEU A 43 -2.67 13.84 3.01
C LEU A 43 -3.12 15.07 2.19
N LEU A 44 -4.17 14.92 1.37
CA LEU A 44 -4.79 16.03 0.63
C LEU A 44 -5.88 16.77 1.43
N SER A 45 -6.27 16.23 2.59
CA SER A 45 -7.34 16.81 3.42
C SER A 45 -6.83 17.88 4.38
N ASP A 46 -7.75 18.70 4.90
CA ASP A 46 -7.44 19.72 5.92
C ASP A 46 -6.84 19.12 7.20
N ALA A 47 -7.11 17.84 7.48
CA ALA A 47 -6.54 17.12 8.63
C ALA A 47 -5.02 16.97 8.55
N ALA A 48 -4.43 17.09 7.35
CA ALA A 48 -2.99 17.05 7.13
C ALA A 48 -2.35 18.44 7.02
N SER A 49 -3.05 19.51 7.41
CA SER A 49 -2.63 20.92 7.23
C SER A 49 -1.26 21.32 7.80
N TYR A 50 -0.68 20.51 8.69
CA TYR A 50 0.66 20.74 9.25
C TYR A 50 1.67 19.62 8.94
N ILE A 51 1.31 18.70 8.04
CA ILE A 51 2.18 17.63 7.58
C ILE A 51 2.93 18.12 6.33
N THR A 52 4.23 18.28 6.45
CA THR A 52 5.12 18.64 5.33
C THR A 52 6.44 17.88 5.44
N GLY A 53 7.00 17.46 4.29
CA GLY A 53 8.25 16.70 4.24
C GLY A 53 8.21 15.31 4.86
N ALA A 54 7.03 14.81 5.25
CA ALA A 54 6.87 13.49 5.85
C ALA A 54 6.64 12.39 4.81
N ILE A 55 7.09 11.17 5.12
CA ILE A 55 6.81 9.96 4.34
C ILE A 55 5.82 9.11 5.11
N LEU A 56 4.63 8.90 4.55
CA LEU A 56 3.61 8.02 5.12
C LEU A 56 3.73 6.61 4.53
N ASN A 57 4.16 5.65 5.35
CA ASN A 57 4.26 4.24 4.94
C ASN A 57 2.91 3.54 5.01
N VAL A 58 2.41 3.11 3.86
CA VAL A 58 1.22 2.26 3.72
C VAL A 58 1.69 0.87 3.30
N SER A 59 2.07 0.04 4.27
CA SER A 59 2.82 -1.21 4.00
C SER A 59 2.30 -2.46 4.70
N GLY A 60 1.19 -2.39 5.43
CA GLY A 60 0.66 -3.54 6.17
C GLY A 60 1.57 -4.01 7.31
N GLY A 61 2.41 -3.11 7.84
CA GLY A 61 3.34 -3.37 8.95
C GLY A 61 4.76 -3.78 8.52
N ARG A 62 5.07 -3.79 7.22
CA ARG A 62 6.42 -4.04 6.72
C ARG A 62 7.29 -2.79 6.75
#